data_AF-A0A538C9F7-F1
#
_entry.id   AF-A0A538C9F7-F1
#
_cell.length_a   1.000
_cell.length_b   1.000
_cell.length_c   1.000
_cell.angle_alpha   90.00
_cell.angle_beta   90.00
_cell.angle_gamma   90.00
#
_symmetry.space_group_name_H-M   'P 1'
#
loop_
_entity.id
_entity.type
_entity.pdbx_description
1 polymer ?
#
loop_
_entity_poly.entity_id
_entity_poly.type
_entity_poly.pdbx_seq_one_letter_code
_entity_poly.pdbx_strand_id
1 'polypeptide(L)'
;GLVHISEIDRNYVRNVEDHLHLNDRVQAKVVAIKEDGKIDLSIKALQDPAPRIDRRSGRDPEFEQKLKRFMRQSEERQVDFKRSVENKRK
;
A
#
# COMPACT_ATOMS: atom_id res chain seq x y z
N GLY A 1 27.85 5.54 -4.54
CA GLY A 1 26.47 5.42 -4.01
C GLY A 1 25.50 5.68 -5.14
N LEU A 2 24.34 5.04 -5.11
CA LEU A 2 23.30 5.20 -6.13
C LEU A 2 22.00 5.60 -5.43
N VAL A 3 21.34 6.64 -5.94
CA VAL A 3 19.98 7.04 -5.50
C VAL A 3 19.02 6.54 -6.57
N HIS A 4 18.03 5.74 -6.18
CA HIS A 4 16.98 5.33 -7.11
C HIS A 4 15.99 6.48 -7.32
N ILE A 5 15.41 6.63 -8.52
CA ILE A 5 14.47 7.74 -8.80
C ILE A 5 13.29 7.78 -7.82
N SER A 6 12.84 6.62 -7.37
CA SER A 6 11.79 6.48 -6.35
C SER A 6 12.20 6.91 -4.94
N GLU A 7 13.48 7.20 -4.72
CA GLU A 7 14.06 7.63 -3.44
C GLU A 7 14.35 9.14 -3.40
N ILE A 8 14.08 9.87 -4.48
CA ILE A 8 14.27 11.33 -4.57
C ILE A 8 13.13 12.05 -3.84
N ASP A 9 11.87 11.70 -4.12
CA ASP A 9 10.68 12.30 -3.53
C ASP A 9 9.60 11.24 -3.26
N ARG A 10 8.58 11.57 -2.48
CA ARG A 10 7.40 10.71 -2.27
C ARG A 10 6.42 10.79 -3.42
N ASN A 11 6.42 11.91 -4.13
CA ASN A 11 5.57 12.12 -5.29
C ASN A 11 6.14 11.42 -6.53
N TYR A 12 5.30 11.23 -7.55
CA TYR A 12 5.76 10.69 -8.82
C TYR A 12 6.71 11.68 -9.49
N VAL A 13 8.01 11.35 -9.49
CA VAL A 13 9.05 12.15 -10.13
C VAL A 13 9.05 11.83 -11.62
N ARG A 14 8.61 12.80 -12.43
CA ARG A 14 8.58 12.66 -13.90
C ARG A 14 9.95 12.97 -14.51
N ASN A 15 10.66 13.97 -13.99
CA ASN A 15 12.01 14.35 -14.38
C ASN A 15 12.87 14.56 -13.13
N VAL A 16 14.11 14.07 -13.16
CA VAL A 16 15.05 14.23 -12.06
C VAL A 16 15.69 15.63 -12.04
N GLU A 17 15.79 16.27 -13.20
CA GLU A 17 16.42 17.60 -13.37
C GLU A 17 15.65 18.71 -12.66
N ASP A 18 14.34 18.56 -12.49
CA ASP A 18 13.50 19.54 -11.77
C ASP A 18 13.80 19.57 -10.26
N HIS A 19 14.38 18.49 -9.73
CA HIS A 19 14.64 18.31 -8.30
C HIS A 19 16.13 18.33 -7.95
N LEU A 20 17.01 18.03 -8.90
CA LEU A 20 18.44 17.85 -8.67
C LEU A 20 19.24 18.43 -9.82
N HIS A 21 20.23 19.26 -9.47
CA HIS A 21 21.16 19.84 -10.44
C HIS A 21 22.52 19.15 -10.37
N LEU A 22 23.21 19.09 -11.51
CA LEU A 22 24.59 18.61 -11.57
C LEU A 22 25.49 19.46 -10.66
N ASN A 23 26.25 18.80 -9.79
CA ASN A 23 27.11 19.37 -8.73
C ASN A 23 26.39 19.94 -7.49
N ASP A 24 25.09 19.69 -7.33
CA ASP A 24 24.41 20.08 -6.10
C ASP A 24 24.86 19.21 -4.90
N ARG A 25 24.96 19.85 -3.73
CA ARG A 25 25.31 19.16 -2.48
C ARG A 25 24.04 18.75 -1.75
N VAL A 26 23.67 17.48 -1.90
CA VAL A 26 22.48 16.93 -1.27
C VAL A 26 22.81 16.15 0.01
N GLN A 27 21.94 16.27 1.01
CA GLN A 27 21.92 15.35 2.13
C GLN A 27 21.06 14.14 1.75
N ALA A 28 21.56 12.94 2.03
CA ALA A 28 20.83 11.70 1.81
C ALA A 28 21.08 10.73 2.96
N LYS A 29 20.10 9.88 3.24
CA LYS A 29 20.20 8.82 4.23
C LYS A 29 20.62 7.51 3.56
N VAL A 30 21.48 6.75 4.23
CA VAL A 30 21.85 5.40 3.80
C VAL A 30 20.71 4.44 4.08
N VAL A 31 20.23 3.74 3.04
CA VAL A 31 19.15 2.76 3.14
C VAL A 31 19.70 1.35 3.20
N ALA A 32 20.67 1.03 2.35
CA ALA A 32 21.29 -0.29 2.31
C ALA A 32 22.75 -0.18 1.85
N ILE A 33 23.55 -1.15 2.28
CA ILE A 33 24.92 -1.35 1.80
C ILE A 33 24.92 -2.72 1.15
N LYS A 34 25.17 -2.76 -0.16
CA LYS A 34 25.28 -4.00 -0.92
C LYS A 34 26.61 -4.68 -0.63
N GLU A 35 26.63 -6.00 -0.81
CA GLU A 35 27.84 -6.81 -0.61
C GLU A 35 28.96 -6.45 -1.61
N ASP A 36 28.63 -5.83 -2.75
CA ASP A 36 29.61 -5.31 -3.72
C ASP A 36 30.22 -3.94 -3.33
N GLY A 37 29.84 -3.40 -2.16
CA GLY A 37 30.29 -2.09 -1.68
C GLY A 37 29.47 -0.90 -2.21
N LYS A 38 28.44 -1.10 -3.03
CA LYS A 38 27.51 -0.03 -3.44
C LYS A 38 26.58 0.35 -2.29
N ILE A 39 26.49 1.65 -2.07
CA ILE A 39 25.61 2.25 -1.05
C ILE A 39 24.35 2.77 -1.74
N ASP A 40 23.20 2.27 -1.31
CA ASP A 40 21.90 2.79 -1.73
C ASP A 40 21.51 3.95 -0.81
N LEU A 41 21.22 5.10 -1.42
CA LEU A 41 20.96 6.36 -0.75
C LEU A 41 19.53 6.82 -1.04
N SER A 42 18.91 7.51 -0.06
CA SER A 42 17.55 8.03 -0.18
C SER A 42 17.44 9.44 0.38
N ILE A 43 16.84 10.34 -0.41
CA ILE A 43 16.62 11.74 -0.06
C ILE A 43 15.25 11.88 0.62
N LYS A 44 14.22 11.15 0.15
CA LYS A 44 12.88 11.16 0.76
C LYS A 44 12.84 10.68 2.21
N ALA A 45 13.82 9.88 2.62
CA ALA A 45 13.93 9.38 3.99
C ALA A 45 14.32 10.48 5.01
N LEU A 46 14.79 11.63 4.53
CA LEU A 46 15.02 12.83 5.34
C LEU A 46 13.79 13.73 5.46
N GLN A 47 12.88 13.69 4.47
CA GLN A 47 11.58 14.34 4.60
C GLN A 47 10.75 13.56 5.61
N ASP A 48 10.41 14.23 6.72
CA ASP A 48 9.73 13.74 7.93
C ASP A 48 8.68 12.65 7.68
N PRO A 49 8.64 11.54 8.45
CA PRO A 49 7.73 10.43 8.20
C PRO A 49 6.28 10.93 8.12
N ALA A 50 5.61 10.63 7.00
CA ALA A 50 4.16 10.67 6.98
C ALA A 50 3.68 9.81 8.17
N PRO A 51 2.65 10.25 8.91
CA PRO A 51 2.15 9.50 10.04
C PRO A 51 1.97 8.06 9.59
N ARG A 52 2.63 7.13 10.28
CA ARG A 52 2.48 5.70 10.01
C ARG A 52 0.99 5.42 10.20
N ILE A 53 0.27 5.30 9.10
CA ILE A 53 -1.11 4.83 9.12
C ILE A 53 -0.98 3.39 9.62
N ASP A 54 -1.24 3.21 10.91
CA ASP A 54 -1.17 1.92 11.55
C ASP A 54 -2.27 1.05 10.95
N ARG A 55 -1.87 0.21 9.97
CA ARG A 55 -2.77 -0.72 9.28
C ARG A 55 -3.36 -1.78 10.23
N ARG A 56 -3.07 -1.74 11.53
CA ARG A 56 -3.67 -2.61 12.54
C ARG A 56 -4.99 -2.08 13.09
N SER A 57 -5.43 -0.87 12.72
CA SER A 57 -6.71 -0.31 13.16
C SER A 57 -7.94 -0.78 12.35
N GLY A 58 -7.83 -1.88 11.59
CA GLY A 58 -8.89 -2.36 10.70
C GLY A 58 -9.72 -3.55 11.21
N ARG A 59 -9.47 -4.04 12.43
CA ARG A 59 -10.16 -5.23 12.96
C ARG A 59 -11.02 -4.87 14.15
N ASP A 60 -12.08 -4.11 13.88
CA ASP A 60 -13.14 -3.91 14.87
C ASP A 60 -13.91 -5.25 15.04
N PRO A 61 -13.85 -5.89 16.22
CA PRO A 61 -14.46 -7.21 16.43
C PRO A 61 -16.00 -7.18 16.33
N GLU A 62 -16.63 -6.02 16.43
CA GLU A 62 -18.07 -5.88 16.23
C GLU A 62 -18.42 -5.86 14.73
N PHE A 63 -17.55 -5.25 13.91
CA PHE A 63 -17.71 -5.24 12.45
C PHE A 63 -17.59 -6.65 11.86
N GLU A 64 -16.62 -7.44 12.32
CA GLU A 64 -16.47 -8.85 11.88
C GLU A 64 -17.69 -9.72 12.23
N GLN A 65 -18.29 -9.51 13.41
CA GLN A 65 -19.50 -10.24 13.82
C GLN A 65 -20.71 -9.88 12.96
N LYS A 66 -20.91 -8.59 12.66
CA LYS A 66 -21.98 -8.13 11.75
C LYS A 66 -21.77 -8.67 10.34
N LEU A 67 -20.53 -8.69 9.84
CA LEU A 67 -20.20 -9.26 8.53
C LEU A 67 -20.48 -10.76 8.46
N LYS A 68 -20.11 -11.51 9.50
CA LYS A 68 -20.37 -12.96 9.58
C LYS A 68 -21.87 -13.27 9.60
N ARG A 69 -22.66 -12.46 10.32
CA ARG A 69 -24.13 -12.58 10.34
C ARG A 69 -24.74 -12.26 8.97
N PHE A 70 -24.21 -11.25 8.27
CA PHE A 70 -24.66 -10.88 6.93
C PHE A 70 -24.38 -11.96 5.89
N MET A 71 -23.16 -12.52 5.87
CA MET A 71 -22.78 -13.58 4.93
C MET A 71 -23.71 -14.78 5.05
N ARG A 72 -23.95 -15.25 6.28
CA ARG A 72 -24.86 -16.37 6.55
C ARG A 72 -26.28 -16.10 6.05
N GLN A 73 -26.82 -14.91 6.32
CA GLN A 73 -28.18 -14.56 5.91
C GLN A 73 -28.30 -14.38 4.38
N SER A 74 -27.25 -13.91 3.71
CA SER A 74 -27.22 -13.74 2.26
C SER A 74 -27.17 -15.10 1.54
N GLU A 75 -26.43 -16.08 2.08
CA GLU A 75 -26.37 -17.44 1.53
C GLU A 75 -27.74 -18.12 1.60
N GLU A 76 -28.45 -18.03 2.73
CA GLU A 76 -29.80 -18.61 2.89
C GLU A 76 -30.78 -18.03 1.86
N ARG A 77 -30.80 -16.70 1.67
CA ARG A 77 -31.69 -16.06 0.67
C ARG A 77 -31.34 -16.43 -0.78
N GLN A 78 -30.06 -16.63 -1.09
CA GLN A 78 -29.65 -17.03 -2.43
C GLN A 78 -30.00 -18.49 -2.74
N VAL A 79 -29.97 -19.38 -1.75
CA VAL A 79 -30.36 -20.78 -1.90
C VAL A 79 -31.86 -20.89 -2.15
N ASP A 80 -32.69 -20.17 -1.39
CA ASP A 80 -34.14 -20.13 -1.61
C ASP A 80 -34.52 -19.52 -2.96
N PHE A 81 -33.79 -18.48 -3.40
CA PHE A 81 -33.96 -17.89 -4.72
C PHE A 81 -33.57 -18.88 -5.83
N LYS A 82 -32.44 -19.60 -5.72
CA LYS A 82 -32.06 -20.63 -6.69
C LYS A 82 -33.08 -21.77 -6.74
N ARG A 83 -33.56 -22.24 -5.58
CA ARG A 83 -34.50 -23.35 -5.47
C ARG A 83 -35.88 -22.99 -6.04
N SER A 84 -36.33 -21.75 -5.87
CA SER A 84 -37.59 -21.26 -6.45
C SER A 84 -37.49 -21.02 -7.96
N VAL A 85 -36.35 -20.56 -8.47
CA VAL A 85 -36.11 -20.39 -9.91
C VAL A 85 -36.01 -21.74 -10.63
N GLU A 86 -35.40 -22.75 -10.01
CA GLU A 86 -35.26 -24.09 -10.57
C GLU A 86 -36.60 -24.86 -10.61
N ASN A 87 -37.42 -24.74 -9.55
CA ASN A 87 -38.77 -25.31 -9.52
C ASN A 87 -39.75 -24.68 -10.52
N LYS A 88 -39.47 -23.46 -11.03
CA LYS A 88 -40.29 -22.78 -12.04
C LYS A 88 -39.87 -23.13 -13.48
N ARG A 89 -38.74 -23.84 -13.64
CA ARG A 89 -38.19 -24.26 -14.93
C ARG A 89 -38.42 -25.75 -15.25
N LYS A 90 -39.00 -26.52 -14.33
CA LYS A 90 -39.52 -27.88 -14.55
C LYS A 90 -41.01 -27.82 -14.78
#